data_AF-A0AAV3T2A4-F1
#
_entry.id   AF-A0AAV3T2A4-F1
#
_cell.length_a   1.000
_cell.length_b   1.000
_cell.length_c   1.000
_cell.angle_alpha   90.00
_cell.angle_beta   90.00
_cell.angle_gamma   90.00
#
_symmetry.space_group_name_H-M   'P 1'
#
loop_
_entity.id
_entity.type
_entity.pdbx_description
1 polymer ?
#
loop_
_entity_poly.entity_id
_entity_poly.type
_entity_poly.pdbx_seq_one_letter_code
_entity_poly.pdbx_strand_id
1 'polypeptide(L)'
;MRVPDSAPGRAGVVVLGALVGGALAALVSTVLPNPYPLAVGIAVAVPVMDVGIYPENVPDNSGVAAQVGVGAAVGGALAGCLVGWAWLSFSLPYATVFAVATAYLAAEVGGYAALSRLT
;
A
#
# COMPACT_ATOMS: atom_id res chain seq x y z
N MET A 1 7.14 -23.02 3.28
CA MET A 1 8.47 -22.44 3.54
C MET A 1 8.42 -21.79 4.92
N ARG A 2 9.30 -22.15 5.85
CA ARG A 2 9.36 -21.49 7.17
C ARG A 2 10.00 -20.11 6.95
N VAL A 3 9.21 -19.06 7.09
CA VAL A 3 9.71 -17.70 7.05
C VAL A 3 10.61 -17.48 8.28
N PRO A 4 11.76 -16.81 8.16
CA PRO A 4 12.69 -16.67 9.28
C PRO A 4 12.04 -15.95 10.46
N ASP A 5 12.24 -16.47 11.66
CA ASP A 5 11.83 -15.85 12.95
C ASP A 5 12.64 -14.58 13.29
N SER A 6 13.43 -14.04 12.35
CA SER A 6 14.20 -12.82 12.51
C SER A 6 13.44 -11.61 11.98
N ALA A 7 13.48 -10.49 12.72
CA ALA A 7 12.91 -9.20 12.32
C ALA A 7 13.21 -8.80 10.85
N PRO A 8 14.45 -8.93 10.33
CA PRO A 8 14.73 -8.64 8.92
C PRO A 8 14.04 -9.59 7.93
N GLY A 9 13.83 -10.85 8.30
CA GLY A 9 13.10 -11.82 7.47
C GLY A 9 11.62 -11.45 7.33
N ARG A 10 11.00 -10.99 8.42
CA ARG A 10 9.60 -10.54 8.44
C ARG A 10 9.40 -9.23 7.69
N ALA A 11 10.30 -8.28 7.88
CA ALA A 11 10.36 -7.04 7.09
C ALA A 11 10.41 -7.35 5.58
N GLY A 12 11.24 -8.32 5.18
CA GLY A 12 11.34 -8.78 3.81
C GLY A 12 10.01 -9.31 3.26
N VAL A 13 9.21 -10.03 4.05
CA VAL A 13 7.90 -10.55 3.62
C VAL A 13 6.87 -9.44 3.44
N VAL A 14 6.84 -8.42 4.30
CA VAL A 14 5.95 -7.26 4.13
C VAL A 14 6.29 -6.51 2.85
N VAL A 15 7.58 -6.26 2.62
CA VAL A 15 8.08 -5.58 1.42
C VAL A 15 7.74 -6.38 0.16
N LEU A 16 7.93 -7.70 0.19
CA LEU A 16 7.56 -8.57 -0.94
C LEU A 16 6.05 -8.54 -1.19
N GLY A 17 5.23 -8.56 -0.14
CA GLY A 17 3.77 -8.43 -0.23
C GLY A 17 3.36 -7.09 -0.84
N ALA A 18 3.96 -5.99 -0.39
CA ALA A 18 3.74 -4.66 -0.94
C ALA A 18 4.14 -4.56 -2.41
N LEU A 19 5.27 -5.16 -2.80
CA LEU A 19 5.72 -5.21 -4.20
C LEU A 19 4.78 -6.03 -5.08
N VAL A 20 4.25 -7.16 -4.58
CA VAL A 20 3.28 -7.98 -5.32
C VAL A 20 1.95 -7.26 -5.48
N GLY A 21 1.42 -6.67 -4.40
CA GLY A 21 0.21 -5.84 -4.45
C GLY A 21 0.40 -4.63 -5.36
N GLY A 22 1.57 -4.02 -5.30
CA GLY A 22 2.02 -2.93 -6.16
C GLY A 22 2.12 -3.29 -7.62
N ALA A 23 2.68 -4.44 -7.95
CA ALA A 23 2.78 -4.93 -9.32
C ALA A 23 1.39 -5.21 -9.92
N LEU A 24 0.46 -5.77 -9.13
CA LEU A 24 -0.93 -5.97 -9.54
C LEU A 24 -1.65 -4.64 -9.78
N ALA A 25 -1.50 -3.68 -8.87
CA ALA A 25 -2.06 -2.34 -9.03
C ALA A 25 -1.41 -1.58 -10.21
N ALA A 26 -0.11 -1.75 -10.40
CA ALA A 26 0.66 -1.14 -11.48
C ALA A 26 0.19 -1.64 -12.83
N LEU A 27 0.00 -2.95 -13.01
CA LEU A 27 -0.54 -3.55 -14.24
C LEU A 27 -1.90 -2.93 -14.62
N VAL A 28 -2.79 -2.70 -13.65
CA VAL A 28 -4.08 -2.02 -13.87
C VAL A 28 -3.90 -0.53 -14.21
N SER A 29 -2.88 0.12 -13.66
CA SER A 29 -2.60 1.54 -13.90
C SER A 29 -1.80 1.85 -15.18
N THR A 30 -1.14 0.86 -15.80
CA THR A 30 -0.33 1.07 -17.03
C THR A 30 -1.13 1.60 -18.22
N VAL A 31 -2.45 1.43 -18.19
CA VAL A 31 -3.39 1.93 -19.21
C VAL A 31 -4.05 3.26 -18.82
N LEU A 32 -3.79 3.79 -17.63
CA LEU A 32 -4.43 5.00 -17.11
C LEU A 32 -3.40 6.14 -16.93
N PRO A 33 -3.67 7.36 -17.42
CA PRO A 33 -2.75 8.50 -17.33
C PRO A 33 -2.58 9.04 -15.90
N ASN A 34 -1.87 10.15 -15.70
CA ASN A 34 -1.81 10.81 -14.38
C ASN A 34 -3.26 11.07 -13.86
N PRO A 35 -3.59 10.78 -12.58
CA PRO A 35 -2.70 10.55 -11.43
C PRO A 35 -2.49 9.11 -10.97
N TYR A 36 -3.01 8.12 -11.68
CA TYR A 36 -3.08 6.74 -11.22
C TYR A 36 -1.69 6.09 -10.95
N PRO A 37 -0.67 6.26 -11.81
CA PRO A 37 0.65 5.68 -11.54
C PRO A 37 1.33 6.24 -10.28
N LEU A 38 1.14 7.52 -9.98
CA LEU A 38 1.71 8.16 -8.77
C LEU A 38 1.01 7.67 -7.50
N ALA A 39 -0.32 7.56 -7.53
CA ALA A 39 -1.08 7.02 -6.41
C ALA A 39 -0.69 5.56 -6.10
N VAL A 40 -0.52 4.74 -7.14
CA VAL A 40 -0.05 3.35 -7.00
C VAL A 40 1.36 3.31 -6.42
N GLY A 41 2.29 4.12 -6.95
CA GLY A 41 3.66 4.18 -6.45
C GLY A 41 3.75 4.52 -4.96
N ILE A 42 2.95 5.50 -4.51
CA ILE A 42 2.88 5.90 -3.10
C ILE A 42 2.28 4.80 -2.23
N ALA A 43 1.19 4.16 -2.67
CA ALA A 43 0.57 3.07 -1.92
C ALA A 43 1.52 1.91 -1.66
N VAL A 44 2.49 1.67 -2.56
CA VAL A 44 3.54 0.64 -2.38
C VAL A 44 4.69 1.13 -1.51
N ALA A 45 5.08 2.40 -1.64
CA ALA A 45 6.18 2.97 -0.88
C ALA A 45 5.87 3.06 0.61
N VAL A 46 4.63 3.39 1.00
CA VAL A 46 4.21 3.55 2.41
C VAL A 46 4.53 2.31 3.27
N PRO A 47 4.04 1.09 2.97
CA PRO A 47 4.34 -0.07 3.79
C PRO A 47 5.83 -0.42 3.80
N VAL A 48 6.60 -0.09 2.75
CA VAL A 48 8.06 -0.28 2.74
C VAL A 48 8.75 0.70 3.69
N MET A 49 8.31 1.96 3.71
CA MET A 49 8.82 2.99 4.62
C MET A 49 8.46 2.66 6.08
N ASP A 50 7.22 2.26 6.36
CA ASP A 50 6.78 1.91 7.71
C ASP A 50 7.62 0.77 8.30
N VAL A 51 7.94 -0.24 7.50
CA VAL A 51 8.82 -1.34 7.93
C VAL A 51 10.24 -0.86 8.22
N GLY A 52 10.73 0.11 7.45
CA GLY A 52 12.07 0.68 7.64
C GLY A 52 12.17 1.60 8.87
N ILE A 53 11.10 2.32 9.19
CA ILE A 53 11.05 3.27 10.32
C ILE A 53 10.65 2.58 11.62
N TYR A 54 9.69 1.64 11.56
CA TYR A 54 9.11 0.93 12.70
C TYR A 54 9.12 -0.59 12.51
N PRO A 55 10.30 -1.23 12.48
CA PRO A 55 10.41 -2.68 12.30
C PRO A 55 9.70 -3.49 13.40
N GLU A 56 9.50 -2.92 14.59
CA GLU A 56 8.76 -3.50 15.70
C GLU A 56 7.25 -3.67 15.43
N ASN A 57 6.68 -2.91 14.48
CA ASN A 57 5.26 -2.98 14.13
C ASN A 57 4.95 -4.09 13.11
N VAL A 58 5.97 -4.74 12.56
CA VAL A 58 5.78 -5.87 11.65
C VAL A 58 5.14 -7.03 12.43
N PRO A 59 4.15 -7.76 11.90
CA PRO A 59 3.58 -8.92 12.57
C PRO A 59 4.56 -10.09 12.74
N ASP A 60 4.47 -10.83 13.86
CA ASP A 60 5.30 -12.02 14.14
C ASP A 60 5.00 -13.16 13.17
N ASN A 61 3.74 -13.30 12.78
CA ASN A 61 3.32 -14.29 11.81
C ASN A 61 3.56 -13.77 10.38
N SER A 62 4.45 -14.45 9.67
CA SER A 62 4.77 -14.16 8.27
C SER A 62 3.59 -14.12 7.30
N GLY A 63 2.57 -14.97 7.50
CA GLY A 63 1.36 -14.96 6.67
C GLY A 63 0.54 -13.68 6.89
N VAL A 64 0.51 -13.21 8.13
CA VAL A 64 -0.14 -11.95 8.51
C VAL A 64 0.64 -10.77 7.96
N ALA A 65 1.98 -10.78 8.09
CA ALA A 65 2.86 -9.74 7.56
C ALA A 65 2.66 -9.56 6.03
N ALA A 66 2.54 -10.65 5.28
CA ALA A 66 2.24 -10.61 3.85
C ALA A 66 0.86 -9.98 3.57
N GLN A 67 -0.17 -10.37 4.32
CA GLN A 67 -1.53 -9.85 4.15
C GLN A 67 -1.63 -8.36 4.46
N VAL A 68 -0.92 -7.89 5.48
CA VAL A 68 -0.84 -6.46 5.83
C VAL A 68 -0.18 -5.67 4.70
N GLY A 69 0.96 -6.13 4.19
CA GLY A 69 1.66 -5.46 3.08
C GLY A 69 0.82 -5.41 1.80
N VAL A 70 0.16 -6.52 1.44
CA VAL A 70 -0.74 -6.57 0.28
C VAL A 70 -1.97 -5.69 0.49
N GLY A 71 -2.60 -5.78 1.66
CA GLY A 71 -3.81 -5.02 2.00
C GLY A 71 -3.60 -3.52 1.99
N ALA A 72 -2.48 -3.05 2.57
CA ALA A 72 -2.09 -1.66 2.55
C ALA A 72 -1.82 -1.15 1.13
N ALA A 73 -1.03 -1.88 0.33
CA ALA A 73 -0.70 -1.47 -1.03
C ALA A 73 -1.93 -1.47 -1.96
N VAL A 74 -2.75 -2.51 -1.91
CA VAL A 74 -3.97 -2.61 -2.74
C VAL A 74 -5.02 -1.60 -2.27
N GLY A 75 -5.23 -1.46 -0.96
CA GLY A 75 -6.19 -0.51 -0.39
C GLY A 75 -5.82 0.94 -0.73
N GLY A 76 -4.54 1.30 -0.54
CA GLY A 76 -4.01 2.61 -0.90
C GLY A 76 -4.16 2.91 -2.39
N ALA A 77 -3.76 1.96 -3.26
CA ALA A 77 -3.88 2.12 -4.70
C ALA A 77 -5.34 2.32 -5.14
N LEU A 78 -6.26 1.48 -4.65
CA LEU A 78 -7.67 1.59 -5.01
C LEU A 78 -8.28 2.91 -4.53
N ALA A 79 -8.00 3.32 -3.29
CA ALA A 79 -8.53 4.57 -2.73
C ALA A 79 -7.99 5.80 -3.50
N GLY A 80 -6.69 5.85 -3.77
CA GLY A 80 -6.07 6.92 -4.55
C GLY A 80 -6.60 6.99 -5.98
N CYS A 81 -6.80 5.83 -6.63
CA CYS A 81 -7.39 5.77 -7.96
C CYS A 81 -8.86 6.21 -7.97
N LEU A 82 -9.67 5.79 -6.99
CA LEU A 82 -11.08 6.21 -6.91
C LEU A 82 -11.21 7.73 -6.69
N VAL A 83 -10.39 8.31 -5.81
CA VAL A 83 -10.39 9.76 -5.59
C VAL A 83 -9.88 10.52 -6.81
N GLY A 84 -8.81 10.04 -7.44
CA GLY A 84 -8.30 10.61 -8.69
C GLY A 84 -9.34 10.60 -9.80
N TRP A 85 -10.07 9.49 -9.94
CA TRP A 85 -11.18 9.37 -10.90
C TRP A 85 -12.33 10.31 -10.59
N ALA A 86 -12.76 10.40 -9.33
CA ALA A 86 -13.81 11.33 -8.93
C ALA A 86 -13.40 12.78 -9.24
N TRP A 87 -12.19 13.18 -8.87
CA TRP A 87 -11.69 14.53 -9.13
C TRP A 87 -11.67 14.89 -10.61
N LEU A 88 -11.16 13.98 -11.45
CA LEU A 88 -11.13 14.18 -12.90
C LEU A 88 -12.54 14.22 -13.49
N SER A 89 -13.45 13.38 -12.99
CA SER A 89 -14.86 13.35 -13.45
C SER A 89 -15.59 14.67 -13.18
N PHE A 90 -15.22 15.37 -12.09
CA PHE A 90 -15.76 16.69 -11.75
C PHE A 90 -14.89 17.86 -12.25
N SER A 91 -13.82 17.59 -13.02
CA SER A 91 -12.88 18.61 -13.52
C SER A 91 -12.30 19.52 -12.40
N LEU A 92 -12.09 18.94 -11.22
CA LEU A 92 -11.58 19.66 -10.06
C LEU A 92 -10.06 19.85 -10.15
N PRO A 93 -9.52 20.97 -9.64
CA PRO A 93 -8.08 21.21 -9.65
C PRO A 93 -7.35 20.25 -8.70
N TYR A 94 -6.05 20.04 -8.95
CA TYR A 94 -5.14 19.26 -8.08
C TYR A 94 -5.48 17.77 -7.91
N ALA A 95 -6.09 17.13 -8.91
CA ALA A 95 -6.43 15.70 -8.88
C ALA A 95 -5.27 14.79 -8.43
N THR A 96 -4.03 15.10 -8.86
CA THR A 96 -2.83 14.36 -8.47
C THR A 96 -2.53 14.46 -6.97
N VAL A 97 -2.68 15.63 -6.37
CA VAL A 97 -2.40 15.84 -4.94
C VAL A 97 -3.37 15.03 -4.09
N PHE A 98 -4.67 15.09 -4.41
CA PHE A 98 -5.69 14.37 -3.67
C PHE A 98 -5.60 12.85 -3.87
N ALA A 99 -5.30 12.39 -5.08
CA ALA A 99 -5.08 10.97 -5.36
C ALA A 99 -3.91 10.42 -4.55
N VAL A 100 -2.78 11.14 -4.52
CA VAL A 100 -1.59 10.75 -3.75
C VAL A 100 -1.84 10.80 -2.23
N ALA A 101 -2.43 11.89 -1.73
CA ALA A 101 -2.72 12.03 -0.30
C ALA A 101 -3.69 10.94 0.19
N THR A 102 -4.70 10.61 -0.61
CA THR A 102 -5.63 9.52 -0.30
C THR A 102 -4.94 8.17 -0.33
N ALA A 103 -4.10 7.91 -1.34
CA ALA A 103 -3.34 6.67 -1.42
C ALA A 103 -2.45 6.46 -0.20
N TYR A 104 -1.78 7.53 0.26
CA TYR A 104 -0.96 7.53 1.47
C TYR A 104 -1.79 7.18 2.71
N LEU A 105 -2.84 7.96 2.99
CA LEU A 105 -3.68 7.77 4.19
C LEU A 105 -4.35 6.39 4.19
N ALA A 106 -4.83 5.93 3.04
CA ALA A 106 -5.46 4.62 2.93
C ALA A 106 -4.46 3.47 3.07
N ALA A 107 -3.20 3.64 2.64
CA ALA A 107 -2.15 2.64 2.86
C ALA A 107 -1.78 2.54 4.35
N GLU A 108 -1.61 3.68 5.04
CA GLU A 108 -1.38 3.70 6.49
C GLU A 108 -2.55 3.08 7.27
N VAL A 109 -3.77 3.54 7.01
CA VAL A 109 -4.98 3.01 7.68
C VAL A 109 -5.19 1.53 7.35
N GLY A 110 -4.92 1.12 6.11
CA GLY A 110 -4.96 -0.29 5.71
C GLY A 110 -3.99 -1.16 6.51
N GLY A 111 -2.79 -0.65 6.77
CA GLY A 111 -1.81 -1.27 7.66
C GLY A 111 -2.34 -1.46 9.08
N TYR A 112 -2.84 -0.39 9.71
CA TYR A 112 -3.39 -0.42 11.07
C TYR A 112 -4.66 -1.27 11.20
N ALA A 113 -5.57 -1.21 10.23
CA ALA A 113 -6.81 -1.96 10.24
C ALA A 113 -6.58 -3.48 10.06
N ALA A 114 -5.58 -3.86 9.26
CA ALA A 114 -5.18 -5.26 9.11
C ALA A 114 -4.50 -5.78 10.39
N LEU A 115 -3.71 -4.95 11.09
CA LEU A 115 -3.09 -5.30 12.36
C LEU A 115 -4.13 -5.51 13.48
N SER A 116 -5.08 -4.57 13.62
CA SER A 116 -6.09 -4.57 14.70
C SER A 116 -7.15 -5.68 14.58
N ARG A 117 -7.37 -6.25 13.39
CA ARG A 117 -8.26 -7.40 13.21
C ARG A 117 -7.64 -8.74 13.62
N LEU A 118 -6.34 -8.74 13.96
CA LEU A 118 -5.55 -9.94 14.21
C LEU A 118 -5.00 -10.03 15.64
N THR A 119 -5.23 -9.00 16.46
CA THR A 119 -4.99 -8.93 17.91
C THR A 119 -6.29 -9.07 18.67
#